data_AF-A0A349L4L4-F1
#
_entry.id   AF-A0A349L4L4-F1
#
_cell.length_a   1.000
_cell.length_b   1.000
_cell.length_c   1.000
_cell.angle_alpha   90.00
_cell.angle_beta   90.00
_cell.angle_gamma   90.00
#
_symmetry.space_group_name_H-M   'P 1'
#
loop_
_entity.id
_entity.type
_entity.pdbx_description
1 polymer ?
#
loop_
_entity_poly.entity_id
_entity_poly.type
_entity_poly.pdbx_seq_one_letter_code
_entity_poly.pdbx_strand_id
1 'polypeptide(L)' 'MDNAGKYSHALTAVLYAARKAGCDLDGILHTVKQDIISNSLRPLPQDQETVIATVAEAIRDIGSA' A
#
# COMPACT_ATOMS: atom_id res chain seq x y z
N MET A 1 -18.10 13.29 2.98
CA MET A 1 -17.24 12.39 3.78
C MET A 1 -16.08 11.99 2.90
N ASP A 2 -14.86 12.30 3.32
CA ASP A 2 -13.66 12.10 2.53
C ASP A 2 -13.30 10.60 2.47
N ASN A 3 -13.54 9.98 1.31
CA ASN A 3 -13.25 8.56 1.13
C ASN A 3 -11.74 8.27 1.22
N ALA A 4 -10.90 9.29 0.93
CA ALA A 4 -9.45 9.19 1.02
C ALA A 4 -8.98 8.78 2.43
N GLY A 5 -9.47 9.46 3.48
CA GLY A 5 -9.10 9.14 4.86
C GLY A 5 -9.51 7.73 5.31
N LYS A 6 -10.65 7.22 4.83
CA LYS A 6 -11.13 5.86 5.14
C LYS A 6 -10.28 4.79 4.46
N TYR A 7 -9.91 5.00 3.20
CA TYR A 7 -9.06 4.05 2.47
C TYR A 7 -7.64 4.00 3.05
N SER A 8 -7.09 5.14 3.47
CA SER A 8 -5.80 5.17 4.18
C SER A 8 -5.84 4.40 5.50
N HIS A 9 -6.90 4.56 6.31
CA HIS A 9 -7.03 3.84 7.58
C HIS A 9 -7.18 2.32 7.39
N ALA A 10 -7.98 1.89 6.40
CA ALA A 10 -8.13 0.48 6.08
C ALA A 10 -6.82 -0.14 5.61
N LEU A 11 -6.07 0.58 4.77
CA LEU A 11 -4.74 0.15 4.30
C LEU A 11 -3.77 -0.03 5.48
N THR A 12 -3.69 0.94 6.38
CA THR A 12 -2.84 0.84 7.59
C THR A 12 -3.23 -0.35 8.46
N ALA A 13 -4.52 -0.57 8.70
CA ALA A 13 -4.99 -1.69 9.52
C ALA A 13 -4.63 -3.05 8.91
N VAL A 14 -4.78 -3.21 7.59
CA VAL A 14 -4.43 -4.45 6.87
C VAL A 14 -2.92 -4.70 6.90
N LEU A 15 -2.11 -3.69 6.61
CA LEU A 15 -0.65 -3.81 6.63
C LEU A 15 -0.12 -4.09 8.05
N TYR A 16 -0.73 -3.47 9.07
CA TYR A 16 -0.37 -3.72 10.46
C TYR A 16 -0.70 -5.17 10.89
N ALA A 17 -1.88 -5.66 10.52
CA ALA A 17 -2.27 -7.05 10.76
C ALA A 17 -1.34 -8.03 10.04
N ALA A 18 -0.96 -7.72 8.78
CA ALA A 18 -0.01 -8.51 8.01
C ALA A 18 1.37 -8.60 8.69
N ARG A 19 1.92 -7.47 9.15
CA ARG A 19 3.19 -7.46 9.92
C ARG A 19 3.08 -8.29 11.19
N LYS A 20 1.99 -8.16 11.95
CA LYS A 20 1.76 -8.92 13.17
C LYS A 20 1.65 -10.43 12.91
N ALA A 21 1.17 -10.81 11.73
CA ALA A 21 1.13 -12.20 11.27
C ALA A 21 2.51 -12.70 10.75
N GLY A 22 3.54 -11.85 10.72
CA GLY A 22 4.88 -12.20 10.22
C GLY A 22 5.03 -12.09 8.71
N CYS A 23 4.11 -11.43 8.01
CA CYS A 23 4.26 -11.16 6.58
C CYS A 23 5.39 -10.16 6.32
N ASP A 24 6.14 -10.40 5.25
CA ASP A 24 7.14 -9.47 4.74
C ASP A 24 6.45 -8.30 4.01
N LEU A 25 6.47 -7.13 4.64
CA LEU A 25 5.87 -5.92 4.08
C LEU A 25 6.64 -5.41 2.86
N ASP A 26 7.96 -5.61 2.79
CA ASP A 26 8.77 -5.20 1.64
C ASP A 26 8.44 -6.05 0.42
N GLY A 27 8.21 -7.35 0.63
CA GLY A 27 7.66 -8.27 -0.37
C GLY A 27 6.29 -7.82 -0.91
N ILE A 28 5.38 -7.38 -0.03
CA ILE A 28 4.07 -6.84 -0.44
C ILE A 28 4.24 -5.58 -1.29
N LEU A 29 5.12 -4.65 -0.89
CA LEU A 29 5.39 -3.44 -1.68
C LEU A 29 5.98 -3.79 -3.05
N HIS A 30 6.88 -4.78 -3.12
CA HIS A 30 7.45 -5.26 -4.38
C HIS A 30 6.37 -5.85 -5.29
N THR A 31 5.47 -6.69 -4.77
CA THR A 31 4.35 -7.25 -5.55
C THR A 31 3.42 -6.15 -6.05
N VAL A 32 3.10 -5.15 -5.22
CA VAL A 32 2.26 -4.01 -5.65
C VAL A 32 2.91 -3.25 -6.80
N LYS A 33 4.24 -3.00 -6.75
CA LYS A 33 4.97 -2.35 -7.84
C LYS A 33 4.89 -3.18 -9.13
N GLN A 34 5.14 -4.48 -9.06
CA GLN A 34 5.12 -5.36 -10.23
C GLN A 34 3.72 -5.49 -10.85
N ASP A 35 2.69 -5.60 -10.02
CA ASP A 35 1.29 -5.72 -10.47
C ASP A 35 0.77 -4.42 -11.10
N ILE A 36 1.13 -3.25 -10.57
CA ILE A 36 0.74 -1.96 -11.16
C ILE A 36 1.38 -1.76 -12.54
N ILE A 37 2.64 -2.17 -12.71
CA ILE A 37 3.35 -2.08 -13.99
C ILE A 37 2.78 -3.09 -15.01
N SER A 38 2.42 -4.29 -14.55
CA SER A 38 2.07 -5.42 -15.42
C SER A 38 0.59 -5.56 -15.72
N ASN A 39 -0.30 -4.86 -14.98
CA ASN A 39 -1.74 -5.09 -15.05
C ASN A 39 -2.51 -3.79 -15.40
N SER A 40 -3.19 -3.81 -16.55
CA SER A 40 -3.88 -2.66 -17.16
C SER A 40 -5.22 -2.27 -16.51
N LEU A 41 -5.66 -2.97 -15.46
CA LEU A 41 -6.93 -2.78 -14.76
C LEU A 41 -6.82 -1.96 -13.46
N ARG A 42 -5.73 -1.22 -13.27
CA ARG A 42 -5.45 -0.39 -12.06
C ARG A 42 -4.86 0.98 -12.48
N PRO A 43 -4.79 1.98 -11.56
CA PRO A 43 -5.03 3.42 -11.74
C PRO A 43 -4.51 4.04 -13.05
N LEU A 44 -5.12 5.16 -13.45
CA LEU A 44 -4.59 5.97 -14.56
C LEU A 44 -3.06 6.10 -14.39
N PRO A 45 -2.27 6.03 -15.47
CA PRO A 45 -0.81 6.01 -15.39
C PRO A 45 -0.22 7.10 -14.46
N GLN A 46 -0.90 8.25 -14.39
CA GLN A 46 -0.58 9.39 -13.52
C GLN A 46 -0.73 9.15 -12.01
N ASP A 47 -1.51 8.15 -11.58
CA ASP A 47 -1.83 7.86 -10.17
C ASP A 47 -1.01 6.67 -9.62
N GLN A 48 -0.25 5.98 -10.49
CA GLN A 48 0.51 4.78 -10.13
C GLN A 48 1.62 5.07 -9.11
N GLU A 49 2.37 6.15 -9.32
CA GLU A 49 3.42 6.59 -8.39
C GLU A 49 2.83 6.99 -7.03
N THR A 50 1.67 7.67 -7.05
CA THR A 50 0.97 8.06 -5.82
C THR A 50 0.50 6.87 -5.00
N VAL A 51 -0.02 5.82 -5.66
CA VAL A 51 -0.41 4.58 -4.98
C VAL A 51 0.81 3.89 -4.36
N ILE A 52 1.91 3.78 -5.10
CA ILE A 52 3.16 3.17 -4.59
C ILE A 52 3.69 3.97 -3.39
N ALA A 53 3.71 5.30 -3.48
CA ALA A 53 4.16 6.18 -2.41
C ALA A 53 3.29 6.03 -1.15
N THR A 54 1.97 5.98 -1.31
CA THR A 54 1.02 5.81 -0.19
C THR A 54 1.23 4.49 0.54
N VAL A 55 1.45 3.39 -0.19
CA VAL A 55 1.74 2.08 0.42
C VAL A 55 3.10 2.09 1.13
N ALA A 56 4.12 2.70 0.53
CA ALA A 56 5.45 2.79 1.13
C ALA A 56 5.44 3.62 2.43
N GLU A 57 4.71 4.74 2.45
CA GLU A 57 4.55 5.56 3.67
C GLU A 57 3.82 4.77 4.77
N ALA A 58 2.72 4.09 4.44
CA ALA A 58 2.00 3.28 5.41
C ALA A 58 2.88 2.16 6.02
N ILE A 59 3.72 1.51 5.21
CA ILE A 59 4.68 0.50 5.69
C ILE A 59 5.72 1.12 6.63
N ARG A 60 6.27 2.29 6.27
CA ARG A 60 7.27 3.00 7.11
C ARG A 60 6.69 3.41 8.45
N ASP A 61 5.47 3.94 8.46
CA ASP A 61 4.79 4.38 9.67
C ASP A 61 4.51 3.19 10.59
N ILE A 62 4.13 2.04 10.02
CA ILE A 62 3.99 0.79 10.76
C ILE A 62 5.36 0.33 11.31
N GLY A 63 6.42 0.35 10.50
CA GLY A 63 7.76 -0.12 10.92
C GLY A 63 8.39 0.72 12.03
N SER A 64 8.00 1.98 12.13
CA SER A 64 8.47 2.95 13.14
C SER A 64 7.66 2.90 14.45
N ALA A 65 6.55 2.14 14.47
CA ALA A 65 5.71 1.87 15.63
C ALA A 65 6.01 0.49 16.23
#